data_AF-A0A9P9I0U4-F1
#
_entry.id   AF-A0A9P9I0U4-F1
#
_cell.length_a   1.000
_cell.length_b   1.000
_cell.length_c   1.000
_cell.angle_alpha   90.00
_cell.angle_beta   90.00
_cell.angle_gamma   90.00
#
_symmetry.space_group_name_H-M   'P 1'
#
loop_
_entity.id
_entity.type
_entity.pdbx_description
1 polymer ?
#
loop_
_entity_poly.entity_id
_entity_poly.type
_entity_poly.pdbx_seq_one_letter_code
_entity_poly.pdbx_strand_id
1 'polypeptide(L)'
;MSTTTTTYTIRPASLDDVPTMSDIAARAFLTDRNTMMRDDGRGWSYVAVTPEGEIVGWVAWGKAGYKPPADPSAPLEQPQSDAHWDAKEEEARNGPDKLGRLGAITSTNFGRWMDQKLIPKPGSGRRCIFVTSIVVAPEHEGRGVGSMLVKSGVEHADEDKVNIWVHASEQAHHLFKKNGFEILGELDMDLDEYAITAPPNGEEKWGHYVFRYMNRPAPA
;
A
#
# COMPACT_ATOMS: atom_id res chain seq x y z
N MET A 1 8.21 -27.02 25.95
CA MET A 1 8.05 -25.56 26.15
C MET A 1 6.67 -25.21 25.63
N SER A 2 5.75 -24.77 26.48
CA SER A 2 4.39 -24.41 26.06
C SER A 2 4.46 -23.10 25.30
N THR A 3 4.19 -23.12 24.00
CA THR A 3 4.00 -21.90 23.21
C THR A 3 2.69 -21.26 23.65
N THR A 4 2.77 -20.17 24.40
CA THR A 4 1.60 -19.34 24.71
C THR A 4 1.14 -18.70 23.40
N THR A 5 0.03 -19.18 22.84
CA THR A 5 -0.61 -18.55 21.69
C THR A 5 -1.24 -17.24 22.15
N THR A 6 -0.61 -16.11 21.86
CA THR A 6 -1.23 -14.79 22.06
C THR A 6 -2.41 -14.65 21.11
N THR A 7 -3.62 -14.44 21.64
CA THR A 7 -4.82 -14.18 20.85
C THR A 7 -4.89 -12.70 20.51
N TYR A 8 -5.07 -12.37 19.23
CA TYR A 8 -5.23 -10.99 18.77
C TYR A 8 -6.68 -10.72 18.36
N THR A 9 -7.12 -9.47 18.50
CA THR A 9 -8.42 -9.01 18.00
C THR A 9 -8.24 -7.78 17.14
N ILE A 10 -9.22 -7.47 16.27
CA ILE A 10 -9.25 -6.22 15.51
C ILE A 10 -10.45 -5.37 15.89
N ARG A 11 -10.27 -4.06 15.85
CA ARG A 11 -11.35 -3.07 15.98
C ARG A 11 -11.12 -1.87 15.07
N PRO A 12 -12.17 -1.10 14.72
CA PRO A 12 -11.98 0.19 14.07
C PRO A 12 -11.03 1.08 14.87
N ALA A 13 -10.18 1.82 14.16
CA ALA A 13 -9.33 2.83 14.77
C ALA A 13 -10.16 4.05 15.20
N SER A 14 -9.78 4.69 16.30
CA SER A 14 -10.31 5.97 16.75
C SER A 14 -9.25 7.07 16.66
N LEU A 15 -9.65 8.34 16.86
CA LEU A 15 -8.70 9.46 16.92
C LEU A 15 -7.69 9.33 18.06
N ASP A 16 -8.05 8.65 19.15
CA ASP A 16 -7.17 8.42 20.30
C ASP A 16 -6.05 7.41 19.99
N ASP A 17 -6.20 6.59 18.94
CA ASP A 17 -5.19 5.60 18.52
C ASP A 17 -4.06 6.22 17.69
N VAL A 18 -4.27 7.41 17.12
CA VAL A 18 -3.36 8.05 16.15
C VAL A 18 -1.92 8.18 16.68
N PRO A 19 -1.67 8.63 17.93
CA PRO A 19 -0.30 8.70 18.46
C PRO A 19 0.41 7.34 18.47
N THR A 20 -0.29 6.28 18.88
CA THR A 20 0.26 4.92 18.96
C THR A 20 0.49 4.32 17.57
N MET A 21 -0.44 4.56 16.64
CA MET A 21 -0.28 4.13 15.24
C MET A 21 0.95 4.77 14.59
N SER A 22 1.17 6.07 14.86
CA SER A 22 2.34 6.81 14.39
C SER A 22 3.65 6.28 15.00
N ASP A 23 3.66 5.95 16.29
CA ASP A 23 4.82 5.35 16.96
C ASP A 23 5.15 3.96 16.38
N ILE A 24 4.15 3.09 16.20
CA ILE A 24 4.33 1.79 15.55
C ILE A 24 4.86 1.98 14.13
N ALA A 25 4.34 2.94 13.38
CA ALA A 25 4.82 3.26 12.04
C ALA A 25 6.27 3.75 12.06
N ALA A 26 6.66 4.62 13.00
CA ALA A 26 8.04 5.08 13.12
C ALA A 26 9.01 3.97 13.51
N ARG A 27 8.56 3.00 14.33
CA ARG A 27 9.34 1.82 14.71
C ARG A 27 9.44 0.79 13.59
N ALA A 28 8.38 0.60 12.82
CA ALA A 28 8.36 -0.30 11.67
C ALA A 28 9.01 0.33 10.42
N PHE A 29 8.97 1.66 10.30
CA PHE A 29 9.49 2.45 9.18
C PHE A 29 10.16 3.72 9.72
N LEU A 30 11.48 3.82 9.58
CA LEU A 30 12.18 5.07 9.85
C LEU A 30 11.78 6.10 8.79
N THR A 31 10.93 7.07 9.14
CA THR A 31 10.55 8.33 8.43
C THR A 31 9.32 8.39 7.50
N ASP A 32 8.26 7.59 7.66
CA ASP A 32 7.08 7.74 6.78
C ASP A 32 6.08 8.85 7.20
N ARG A 33 6.16 10.02 6.54
CA ARG A 33 5.22 11.15 6.68
C ARG A 33 3.90 10.96 5.88
N ASN A 34 3.77 9.93 5.04
CA ASN A 34 2.57 9.73 4.21
C ASN A 34 1.32 9.36 5.02
N THR A 35 1.48 8.83 6.24
CA THR A 35 0.39 8.37 7.11
C THR A 35 -0.43 9.53 7.70
N MET A 36 0.13 10.74 7.82
CA MET A 36 -0.53 11.87 8.49
C MET A 36 -1.64 12.56 7.66
N MET A 37 -1.87 12.19 6.40
CA MET A 37 -2.70 12.95 5.44
C MET A 37 -3.87 12.15 4.85
N ARG A 38 -4.61 11.37 5.65
CA ARG A 38 -5.81 10.66 5.15
C ARG A 38 -6.95 10.62 6.17
N ASP A 39 -7.58 11.76 6.40
CA ASP A 39 -8.97 11.79 6.86
C ASP A 39 -9.78 12.81 6.05
N ASP A 40 -10.23 12.38 4.88
CA ASP A 40 -11.19 13.11 4.04
C ASP A 40 -12.48 12.29 3.82
N GLY A 41 -12.71 11.29 4.67
CA GLY A 41 -13.85 10.37 4.59
C GLY A 41 -13.81 9.41 3.40
N ARG A 42 -12.67 9.23 2.70
CA ARG A 42 -12.52 8.25 1.60
C ARG A 42 -11.97 6.89 2.05
N GLY A 43 -11.78 6.68 3.34
CA GLY A 43 -11.12 5.49 3.87
C GLY A 43 -11.56 5.10 5.27
N TRP A 44 -11.04 3.98 5.76
CA TRP A 44 -11.24 3.50 7.12
C TRP A 44 -10.00 2.72 7.57
N SER A 45 -9.83 2.59 8.89
CA SER A 45 -8.68 1.90 9.47
C SER A 45 -9.09 0.93 10.55
N TYR A 46 -8.34 -0.17 10.67
CA TYR A 46 -8.47 -1.15 11.74
C TYR A 46 -7.14 -1.25 12.49
N VAL A 47 -7.22 -1.42 13.82
CA VAL A 47 -6.08 -1.73 14.68
C VAL A 47 -6.18 -3.16 15.17
N ALA A 48 -5.04 -3.84 15.27
CA ALA A 48 -4.89 -5.13 15.93
C ALA A 48 -4.43 -4.92 17.37
N VAL A 49 -5.11 -5.58 18.32
CA VAL A 49 -4.95 -5.35 19.75
C VAL A 49 -4.69 -6.67 20.49
N THR A 50 -3.78 -6.67 21.45
CA THR A 50 -3.55 -7.78 22.39
C THR A 50 -4.69 -7.89 23.42
N PRO A 51 -4.76 -9.00 24.20
CA PRO A 51 -5.73 -9.11 25.29
C PRO A 51 -5.56 -8.02 26.37
N GLU A 52 -4.36 -7.48 26.53
CA GLU A 52 -4.01 -6.43 27.47
C GLU A 52 -4.40 -5.02 26.96
N GLY A 53 -4.88 -4.91 25.73
CA GLY A 53 -5.29 -3.63 25.13
C GLY A 53 -4.18 -2.91 24.36
N GLU A 54 -3.01 -3.54 24.17
CA GLU A 54 -1.90 -2.95 23.41
C GLU A 54 -2.17 -3.04 21.91
N ILE A 55 -2.01 -1.92 21.20
CA ILE A 55 -2.06 -1.90 19.72
C ILE A 55 -0.74 -2.41 19.18
N VAL A 56 -0.80 -3.44 18.33
CA VAL A 56 0.38 -4.14 17.79
C VAL A 56 0.46 -4.11 16.27
N GLY A 57 -0.48 -3.42 15.63
CA GLY A 57 -0.50 -3.25 14.18
C GLY A 57 -1.76 -2.53 13.73
N TRP A 58 -1.76 -2.06 12.49
CA TRP A 58 -2.90 -1.37 11.89
C TRP A 58 -2.88 -1.48 10.36
N VAL A 59 -4.05 -1.26 9.76
CA VAL A 59 -4.23 -1.17 8.31
C VAL A 59 -5.14 0.01 8.00
N ALA A 60 -4.82 0.74 6.94
CA ALA A 60 -5.65 1.82 6.41
C ALA A 60 -6.08 1.51 4.98
N TRP A 61 -7.38 1.64 4.74
CA TRP A 61 -8.04 1.34 3.47
C TRP A 61 -8.58 2.61 2.83
N GLY A 62 -8.60 2.64 1.49
CA GLY A 62 -9.25 3.67 0.70
C GLY A 62 -10.32 3.08 -0.23
N LYS A 63 -11.25 3.92 -0.69
CA LYS A 63 -12.26 3.60 -1.71
C LYS A 63 -12.08 4.47 -2.94
N ALA A 64 -12.26 3.88 -4.12
CA ALA A 64 -12.32 4.60 -5.40
C ALA A 64 -13.55 4.19 -6.21
N GLY A 65 -14.19 5.17 -6.88
CA GLY A 65 -15.38 4.95 -7.71
C GLY A 65 -16.72 4.88 -6.95
N TYR A 66 -16.74 5.04 -5.62
CA TYR A 66 -17.95 4.89 -4.79
C TYR A 66 -18.89 6.10 -4.78
N LYS A 67 -18.38 7.30 -5.07
CA LYS A 67 -19.20 8.50 -5.19
C LYS A 67 -19.64 8.66 -6.65
N PRO A 68 -20.90 9.04 -6.90
CA PRO A 68 -21.30 9.51 -8.22
C PRO A 68 -20.39 10.67 -8.67
N PRO A 69 -20.15 10.84 -9.97
CA PRO A 69 -19.48 12.05 -10.47
C PRO A 69 -20.20 13.30 -9.93
N ALA A 70 -19.44 14.29 -9.47
CA ALA A 70 -20.01 15.56 -9.00
C ALA A 70 -20.81 16.26 -10.12
N ASP A 71 -20.39 16.05 -11.37
CA ASP A 71 -21.10 16.41 -12.58
C ASP A 71 -21.13 15.20 -13.52
N PRO A 72 -22.31 14.57 -13.75
CA PRO A 72 -22.46 13.45 -14.67
C PRO A 72 -22.18 13.80 -16.14
N SER A 73 -22.18 15.08 -16.49
CA SER A 73 -21.92 15.60 -17.83
C SER A 73 -20.47 16.05 -18.04
N ALA A 74 -19.67 16.12 -16.97
CA ALA A 74 -18.25 16.42 -17.08
C ALA A 74 -17.56 15.35 -17.94
N PRO A 75 -16.67 15.75 -18.86
CA PRO A 75 -15.92 14.80 -19.66
C PRO A 75 -15.21 13.78 -18.78
N LEU A 76 -15.35 12.50 -19.10
CA LEU A 76 -14.58 11.46 -18.45
C LEU A 76 -13.10 11.76 -18.70
N GLU A 77 -12.34 11.89 -17.62
CA GLU A 77 -10.90 12.11 -17.71
C GLU A 77 -10.26 10.86 -18.34
N GLN A 78 -9.76 11.01 -19.56
CA GLN A 78 -9.12 9.91 -20.28
C GLN A 78 -7.75 9.63 -19.65
N PRO A 79 -7.33 8.34 -19.56
CA PRO A 79 -5.97 8.02 -19.17
C PRO A 79 -4.96 8.77 -20.02
N GLN A 80 -3.84 9.16 -19.41
CA GLN A 80 -2.72 9.68 -20.18
C GLN A 80 -2.21 8.59 -21.13
N SER A 81 -1.78 9.00 -22.33
CA SER A 81 -1.28 8.07 -23.33
C SER A 81 -0.01 7.37 -22.88
N ASP A 82 0.30 6.20 -23.45
CA ASP A 82 1.58 5.52 -23.17
C ASP A 82 2.77 6.43 -23.50
N ALA A 83 2.70 7.21 -24.59
CA ALA A 83 3.72 8.18 -24.95
C ALA A 83 3.97 9.27 -23.88
N HIS A 84 2.93 9.72 -23.16
CA HIS A 84 3.09 10.64 -22.04
C HIS A 84 3.89 10.00 -20.90
N TRP A 85 3.53 8.77 -20.53
CA TRP A 85 4.20 8.05 -19.47
C TRP A 85 5.64 7.69 -19.84
N ASP A 86 5.88 7.24 -21.07
CA ASP A 86 7.21 6.89 -21.56
C ASP A 86 8.15 8.11 -21.56
N ALA A 87 7.67 9.28 -21.98
CA ALA A 87 8.45 10.52 -21.92
C ALA A 87 8.80 10.93 -20.48
N LYS A 88 7.85 10.77 -19.55
CA LYS A 88 8.07 11.08 -18.13
C LYS A 88 9.04 10.08 -17.47
N GLU A 89 8.98 8.80 -17.85
CA GLU A 89 9.94 7.79 -17.41
C GLU A 89 11.35 8.10 -17.93
N GLU A 90 11.48 8.55 -19.18
CA GLU A 90 12.77 8.98 -19.75
C GLU A 90 13.32 10.21 -19.01
N GLU A 91 12.49 11.22 -18.75
CA GLU A 91 12.86 12.39 -17.94
C GLU A 91 13.33 11.97 -16.54
N ALA A 92 12.58 11.09 -15.87
CA ALA A 92 12.94 10.56 -14.56
C ALA A 92 14.29 9.82 -14.59
N ARG A 93 14.58 9.05 -15.64
CA ARG A 93 15.87 8.37 -15.83
C ARG A 93 17.03 9.34 -16.06
N ASN A 94 16.75 10.52 -16.62
CA ASN A 94 17.75 11.56 -16.92
C ASN A 94 17.84 12.65 -15.83
N GLY A 95 17.19 12.45 -14.68
CA GLY A 95 17.19 13.39 -13.56
C GLY A 95 18.59 13.73 -13.01
N PRO A 96 18.72 14.84 -12.27
CA PRO A 96 20.01 15.45 -11.97
C PRO A 96 20.86 14.71 -10.93
N ASP A 97 20.25 13.93 -10.03
CA ASP A 97 20.95 13.18 -8.98
C ASP A 97 20.39 11.76 -8.78
N LYS A 98 21.17 10.89 -8.15
CA LYS A 98 20.80 9.48 -7.96
C LYS A 98 19.50 9.29 -7.16
N LEU A 99 19.33 9.98 -6.04
CA LEU A 99 18.13 9.82 -5.21
C LEU A 99 16.91 10.47 -5.88
N GLY A 100 17.09 11.61 -6.52
CA GLY A 100 16.08 12.27 -7.33
C GLY A 100 15.58 11.37 -8.47
N ARG A 101 16.49 10.70 -9.19
CA ARG A 101 16.15 9.71 -10.23
C ARG A 101 15.35 8.54 -9.67
N LEU A 102 15.80 7.93 -8.56
CA LEU A 102 15.07 6.83 -7.90
C LEU A 102 13.64 7.25 -7.50
N GLY A 103 13.51 8.41 -6.85
CA GLY A 103 12.22 8.97 -6.45
C GLY A 103 11.31 9.28 -7.66
N ALA A 104 11.88 9.82 -8.74
CA ALA A 104 11.13 10.15 -9.95
C ALA A 104 10.65 8.90 -10.70
N ILE A 105 11.48 7.86 -10.83
CA ILE A 105 11.13 6.61 -11.51
C ILE A 105 10.02 5.89 -10.74
N THR A 106 10.19 5.72 -9.43
CA THR A 106 9.19 5.07 -8.56
C THR A 106 7.86 5.82 -8.58
N SER A 107 7.89 7.15 -8.46
CA SER A 107 6.68 7.99 -8.50
C SER A 107 5.99 7.97 -9.87
N THR A 108 6.76 7.97 -10.96
CA THR A 108 6.21 7.93 -12.33
C THR A 108 5.56 6.59 -12.62
N ASN A 109 6.24 5.49 -12.28
CA ASN A 109 5.71 4.15 -12.45
C ASN A 109 4.43 3.95 -11.62
N PHE A 110 4.43 4.37 -10.36
CA PHE A 110 3.24 4.34 -9.51
C PHE A 110 2.08 5.15 -10.11
N GLY A 111 2.38 6.36 -10.61
CA GLY A 111 1.40 7.20 -11.30
C GLY A 111 0.77 6.52 -12.51
N ARG A 112 1.57 5.87 -13.36
CA ARG A 112 1.11 5.12 -14.53
C ARG A 112 0.15 4.00 -14.13
N TRP A 113 0.52 3.21 -13.13
CA TRP A 113 -0.33 2.13 -12.61
C TRP A 113 -1.66 2.64 -12.05
N MET A 114 -1.61 3.71 -11.27
CA MET A 114 -2.79 4.36 -10.71
C MET A 114 -3.72 4.88 -11.82
N ASP A 115 -3.15 5.55 -12.83
CA ASP A 115 -3.89 6.14 -13.95
C ASP A 115 -4.51 5.08 -14.87
N GLN A 116 -3.74 4.05 -15.24
CA GLN A 116 -4.13 3.12 -16.30
C GLN A 116 -4.84 1.86 -15.80
N LYS A 117 -4.54 1.40 -14.57
CA LYS A 117 -4.90 0.03 -14.14
C LYS A 117 -5.71 -0.02 -12.85
N LEU A 118 -5.34 0.79 -11.85
CA LEU A 118 -5.75 0.54 -10.46
C LEU A 118 -6.93 1.39 -10.00
N ILE A 119 -7.00 2.68 -10.38
CA ILE A 119 -8.10 3.56 -10.00
C ILE A 119 -9.21 3.55 -11.07
N PRO A 120 -10.45 3.13 -10.72
CA PRO A 120 -11.62 3.38 -11.53
C PRO A 120 -11.77 4.85 -11.85
N LYS A 121 -11.92 5.16 -13.15
CA LYS A 121 -12.16 6.54 -13.57
C LYS A 121 -13.53 7.01 -13.07
N PRO A 122 -13.66 8.30 -12.71
CA PRO A 122 -14.96 8.91 -12.48
C PRO A 122 -15.91 8.56 -13.63
N GLY A 123 -17.15 8.18 -13.32
CA GLY A 123 -18.15 7.83 -14.33
C GLY A 123 -17.99 6.46 -15.01
N SER A 124 -16.91 5.71 -14.75
CA SER A 124 -16.76 4.34 -15.30
C SER A 124 -17.71 3.31 -14.68
N GLY A 125 -18.40 3.66 -13.60
CA GLY A 125 -19.25 2.74 -12.82
C GLY A 125 -18.47 1.65 -12.07
N ARG A 126 -17.16 1.55 -12.28
CA ARG A 126 -16.28 0.60 -11.56
C ARG A 126 -15.94 1.15 -10.18
N ARG A 127 -15.82 0.24 -9.22
CA ARG A 127 -15.44 0.53 -7.83
C ARG A 127 -14.29 -0.38 -7.42
N CYS A 128 -13.45 0.09 -6.53
CA CYS A 128 -12.44 -0.73 -5.87
C CYS A 128 -12.07 -0.19 -4.49
N ILE A 129 -11.48 -1.08 -3.70
CA ILE A 129 -10.87 -0.79 -2.41
C ILE A 129 -9.36 -0.93 -2.54
N PHE A 130 -8.61 -0.25 -1.69
CA PHE A 130 -7.15 -0.38 -1.68
C PHE A 130 -6.52 -0.21 -0.33
N VAL A 131 -5.40 -0.91 -0.14
CA VAL A 131 -4.54 -0.70 1.01
C VAL A 131 -3.72 0.56 0.77
N THR A 132 -3.84 1.53 1.68
CA THR A 132 -3.02 2.75 1.67
C THR A 132 -1.78 2.58 2.53
N SER A 133 -1.90 1.85 3.64
CA SER A 133 -0.79 1.44 4.48
C SER A 133 -1.20 0.24 5.33
N ILE A 134 -0.22 -0.61 5.67
CA ILE A 134 -0.37 -1.70 6.63
C ILE A 134 0.94 -1.83 7.40
N VAL A 135 0.82 -1.94 8.72
CA VAL A 135 1.97 -2.03 9.62
C VAL A 135 1.69 -3.05 10.71
N VAL A 136 2.69 -3.85 11.03
CA VAL A 136 2.70 -4.73 12.21
C VAL A 136 3.94 -4.38 13.01
N ALA A 137 3.82 -4.28 14.34
CA ALA A 137 4.97 -4.08 15.19
C ALA A 137 5.96 -5.25 15.01
N PRO A 138 7.28 -5.01 14.83
CA PRO A 138 8.25 -6.05 14.54
C PRO A 138 8.20 -7.25 15.51
N GLU A 139 7.93 -6.99 16.79
CA GLU A 139 7.85 -8.01 17.84
C GLU A 139 6.65 -8.97 17.66
N HIS A 140 5.65 -8.56 16.88
CA HIS A 140 4.39 -9.26 16.62
C HIS A 140 4.27 -9.77 15.17
N GLU A 141 5.29 -9.59 14.34
CA GLU A 141 5.36 -10.16 13.00
C GLU A 141 5.42 -11.69 13.01
N GLY A 142 5.07 -12.33 11.88
CA GLY A 142 5.05 -13.79 11.77
C GLY A 142 3.96 -14.50 12.59
N ARG A 143 3.15 -13.77 13.37
CA ARG A 143 2.10 -14.32 14.25
C ARG A 143 0.68 -14.23 13.68
N GLY A 144 0.55 -13.91 12.39
CA GLY A 144 -0.73 -13.81 11.70
C GLY A 144 -1.47 -12.47 11.83
N VAL A 145 -0.93 -11.50 12.58
CA VAL A 145 -1.53 -10.16 12.77
C VAL A 145 -1.80 -9.47 11.42
N GLY A 146 -0.82 -9.45 10.51
CA GLY A 146 -1.00 -8.85 9.18
C GLY A 146 -2.11 -9.53 8.37
N SER A 147 -2.25 -10.86 8.46
CA SER A 147 -3.33 -11.57 7.75
C SER A 147 -4.70 -11.24 8.33
N MET A 148 -4.81 -11.09 9.65
CA MET A 148 -6.03 -10.65 10.31
C MET A 148 -6.42 -9.22 9.89
N LEU A 149 -5.45 -8.31 9.81
CA LEU A 149 -5.67 -6.95 9.32
C LEU A 149 -6.12 -6.93 7.85
N VAL A 150 -5.46 -7.67 6.95
CA VAL A 150 -5.85 -7.75 5.53
C VAL A 150 -7.27 -8.30 5.36
N LYS A 151 -7.64 -9.33 6.13
CA LYS A 151 -8.99 -9.93 6.07
C LYS A 151 -10.10 -8.92 6.34
N SER A 152 -9.90 -7.95 7.23
CA SER A 152 -10.89 -6.91 7.51
C SER A 152 -11.34 -6.16 6.25
N GLY A 153 -10.41 -5.80 5.35
CA GLY A 153 -10.77 -5.12 4.10
C GLY A 153 -11.24 -6.07 3.02
N VAL A 154 -10.78 -7.33 3.04
CA VAL A 154 -11.27 -8.38 2.14
C VAL A 154 -12.76 -8.64 2.34
N GLU A 155 -13.21 -8.73 3.59
CA GLU A 155 -14.62 -8.92 3.94
C GLU A 155 -15.48 -7.77 3.38
N HIS A 156 -15.06 -6.51 3.56
CA HIS A 156 -15.75 -5.36 2.99
C HIS A 156 -15.80 -5.39 1.45
N ALA A 157 -14.71 -5.83 0.80
CA ALA A 157 -14.64 -5.90 -0.65
C ALA A 157 -15.52 -7.02 -1.23
N ASP A 158 -15.62 -8.15 -0.53
CA ASP A 158 -16.48 -9.26 -0.90
C ASP A 158 -17.97 -8.88 -0.77
N GLU A 159 -18.34 -8.17 0.30
CA GLU A 159 -19.69 -7.61 0.48
C GLU A 159 -20.05 -6.63 -0.63
N ASP A 160 -19.13 -5.71 -0.95
CA ASP A 160 -19.34 -4.70 -2.00
C ASP A 160 -19.22 -5.27 -3.43
N LYS A 161 -18.72 -6.52 -3.57
CA LYS A 161 -18.35 -7.19 -4.84
C LYS A 161 -17.39 -6.35 -5.68
N VAL A 162 -16.31 -5.90 -5.07
CA VAL A 162 -15.30 -5.05 -5.73
C VAL A 162 -13.91 -5.66 -5.66
N ASN A 163 -13.07 -5.26 -6.61
CA ASN A 163 -11.65 -5.61 -6.60
C ASN A 163 -10.93 -4.87 -5.47
N ILE A 164 -9.84 -5.47 -4.99
CA ILE A 164 -8.89 -4.83 -4.09
C ILE A 164 -7.56 -4.69 -4.81
N TRP A 165 -6.91 -3.53 -4.68
CA TRP A 165 -5.51 -3.39 -5.11
C TRP A 165 -4.58 -3.02 -3.95
N VAL A 166 -3.31 -3.35 -4.12
CA VAL A 166 -2.23 -2.88 -3.25
C VAL A 166 -0.94 -2.67 -4.03
N HIS A 167 -0.19 -1.64 -3.66
CA HIS A 167 1.22 -1.49 -4.01
C HIS A 167 2.04 -2.04 -2.83
N ALA A 168 2.63 -3.22 -3.02
CA ALA A 168 3.29 -3.97 -1.97
C ALA A 168 4.81 -3.79 -2.03
N SER A 169 5.41 -3.63 -0.86
CA SER A 169 6.86 -3.74 -0.68
C SER A 169 7.34 -5.18 -0.86
N GLU A 170 8.66 -5.34 -1.02
CA GLU A 170 9.31 -6.66 -1.08
C GLU A 170 8.92 -7.53 0.13
N GLN A 171 8.87 -6.96 1.33
CA GLN A 171 8.57 -7.69 2.56
C GLN A 171 7.09 -8.07 2.69
N ALA A 172 6.18 -7.22 2.18
CA ALA A 172 4.74 -7.38 2.40
C ALA A 172 4.05 -8.25 1.33
N HIS A 173 4.66 -8.50 0.16
CA HIS A 173 3.95 -9.14 -0.95
C HIS A 173 3.46 -10.56 -0.62
N HIS A 174 4.20 -11.33 0.18
CA HIS A 174 3.79 -12.67 0.62
C HIS A 174 2.53 -12.65 1.48
N LEU A 175 2.36 -11.62 2.31
CA LEU A 175 1.15 -11.42 3.10
C LEU A 175 -0.07 -11.29 2.17
N PHE A 176 0.03 -10.47 1.13
CA PHE A 176 -1.07 -10.27 0.18
C PHE A 176 -1.34 -11.53 -0.65
N LYS A 177 -0.30 -12.19 -1.14
CA LYS A 177 -0.44 -13.46 -1.90
C LYS A 177 -1.20 -14.52 -1.10
N LYS A 178 -0.89 -14.66 0.20
CA LYS A 178 -1.60 -15.57 1.11
C LYS A 178 -3.10 -15.24 1.27
N ASN A 179 -3.49 -13.99 1.04
CA ASN A 179 -4.87 -13.51 1.13
C ASN A 179 -5.55 -13.37 -0.25
N GLY A 180 -5.05 -14.09 -1.26
CA GLY A 180 -5.70 -14.20 -2.58
C GLY A 180 -5.40 -13.07 -3.54
N PHE A 181 -4.37 -12.26 -3.29
CA PHE A 181 -3.89 -11.27 -4.24
C PHE A 181 -2.94 -11.90 -5.26
N GLU A 182 -3.07 -11.46 -6.49
CA GLU A 182 -2.22 -11.85 -7.62
C GLU A 182 -1.36 -10.66 -8.06
N ILE A 183 -0.15 -10.94 -8.54
CA ILE A 183 0.75 -9.91 -9.08
C ILE A 183 0.26 -9.53 -10.47
N LEU A 184 -0.05 -8.24 -10.67
CA LEU A 184 -0.38 -7.68 -11.98
C LEU A 184 0.84 -7.11 -12.70
N GLY A 185 1.82 -6.64 -11.94
CA GLY A 185 3.07 -6.16 -12.49
C GLY A 185 4.06 -5.74 -11.40
N GLU A 186 5.28 -5.49 -11.85
CA GLU A 186 6.43 -5.28 -10.98
C GLU A 186 7.30 -4.13 -11.52
N LEU A 187 7.98 -3.45 -10.61
CA LEU A 187 9.11 -2.56 -10.91
C LEU A 187 10.32 -3.07 -10.12
N ASP A 188 11.23 -3.70 -10.84
CA ASP A 188 12.51 -4.19 -10.32
C ASP A 188 13.57 -3.10 -10.46
N MET A 189 14.20 -2.73 -9.34
CA MET A 189 15.20 -1.69 -9.24
C MET A 189 16.48 -2.25 -8.65
N ASP A 190 17.60 -2.11 -9.36
CA ASP A 190 18.92 -2.29 -8.76
C ASP A 190 19.25 -1.04 -7.93
N LEU A 191 19.17 -1.14 -6.60
CA LEU A 191 19.43 -0.02 -5.70
C LEU A 191 20.91 0.40 -5.68
N ASP A 192 21.83 -0.45 -6.12
CA ASP A 192 23.26 -0.11 -6.19
C ASP A 192 23.51 1.03 -7.21
N GLU A 193 22.69 1.13 -8.26
CA GLU A 193 22.77 2.23 -9.23
C GLU A 193 22.51 3.61 -8.57
N TYR A 194 21.61 3.63 -7.59
CA TYR A 194 21.10 4.84 -6.93
C TYR A 194 21.72 5.11 -5.57
N ALA A 195 22.49 4.16 -5.04
CA ALA A 195 23.15 4.27 -3.75
C ALA A 195 24.10 5.49 -3.68
N ILE A 196 23.96 6.26 -2.59
CA ILE A 196 24.87 7.36 -2.21
C ILE A 196 25.65 7.05 -0.93
N THR A 197 25.32 5.95 -0.24
CA THR A 197 26.00 5.45 0.95
C THR A 197 26.17 3.94 0.84
N ALA A 198 27.02 3.35 1.67
CA ALA A 198 27.07 1.89 1.85
C ALA A 198 25.74 1.39 2.46
N PRO A 199 25.35 0.13 2.19
CA PRO A 199 24.18 -0.48 2.82
C PRO A 199 24.40 -0.64 4.33
N PRO A 200 23.31 -0.71 5.11
CA PRO A 200 23.40 -0.93 6.55
C PRO A 200 23.96 -2.32 6.88
N ASN A 201 24.32 -2.54 8.15
CA ASN A 201 24.68 -3.86 8.70
C ASN A 201 25.91 -4.56 8.08
N GLY A 202 26.76 -3.83 7.35
CA GLY A 202 27.99 -4.39 6.77
C GLY A 202 27.77 -5.24 5.52
N GLU A 203 26.63 -5.09 4.86
CA GLU A 203 26.36 -5.72 3.57
C GLU A 203 27.27 -5.16 2.46
N GLU A 204 27.53 -5.95 1.41
CA GLU A 204 28.39 -5.52 0.28
C GLU A 204 27.63 -4.62 -0.71
N LYS A 205 26.33 -4.84 -0.84
CA LYS A 205 25.45 -4.24 -1.86
C LYS A 205 24.08 -3.95 -1.28
N TRP A 206 23.40 -2.94 -1.81
CA TRP A 206 21.98 -2.70 -1.55
C TRP A 206 21.10 -3.71 -2.30
N GLY A 207 21.52 -4.13 -3.49
CA GLY A 207 20.84 -5.17 -4.27
C GLY A 207 19.51 -4.74 -4.90
N HIS A 208 18.75 -5.73 -5.34
CA HIS A 208 17.48 -5.52 -6.03
C HIS A 208 16.31 -5.30 -5.07
N TYR A 209 15.45 -4.34 -5.41
CA TYR A 209 14.19 -4.09 -4.73
C TYR A 209 13.04 -4.13 -5.73
N VAL A 210 12.06 -5.00 -5.49
CA VAL A 210 10.91 -5.17 -6.39
C VAL A 210 9.64 -4.61 -5.77
N PHE A 211 9.14 -3.52 -6.36
CA PHE A 211 7.81 -3.02 -6.10
C PHE A 211 6.78 -3.88 -6.83
N ARG A 212 5.67 -4.22 -6.17
CA ARG A 212 4.64 -5.08 -6.78
C ARG A 212 3.27 -4.43 -6.76
N TYR A 213 2.62 -4.43 -7.91
CA TYR A 213 1.22 -4.04 -8.06
C TYR A 213 0.39 -5.31 -8.02
N MET A 214 -0.42 -5.46 -6.98
CA MET A 214 -1.20 -6.67 -6.76
C MET A 214 -2.69 -6.38 -6.74
N ASN A 215 -3.49 -7.34 -7.20
CA ASN A 215 -4.94 -7.26 -7.23
C ASN A 215 -5.55 -8.53 -6.66
N ARG A 216 -6.58 -8.37 -5.83
CA ARG A 216 -7.51 -9.43 -5.50
C ARG A 216 -8.80 -9.17 -6.29
N PRO A 217 -9.19 -10.05 -7.22
CA PRO A 217 -10.43 -9.87 -7.97
C PRO A 217 -11.65 -9.96 -7.04
N ALA A 218 -12.73 -9.29 -7.41
CA ALA A 218 -14.03 -9.47 -6.78
C ALA A 218 -14.47 -10.94 -6.90
N PRO A 219 -15.19 -11.47 -5.90
CA PRO A 219 -15.81 -12.78 -6.03
C PRO A 219 -16.78 -12.81 -7.22
N ALA A 220 -16.83 -13.95 -7.90
CA ALA A 220 -17.68 -14.20 -9.06
C ALA A 220 -19.19 -14.16 -8.72
#